data_AF-A0A936Y5T7-F1
#
_entry.id   AF-A0A936Y5T7-F1
#
_cell.length_a   1.000
_cell.length_b   1.000
_cell.length_c   1.000
_cell.angle_alpha   90.00
_cell.angle_beta   90.00
_cell.angle_gamma   90.00
#
_symmetry.space_group_name_H-M   'P 1'
#
loop_
_entity.id
_entity.type
_entity.pdbx_description
1 polymer ?
#
loop_
_entity_poly.entity_id
_entity_poly.type
_entity_poly.pdbx_seq_one_letter_code
_entity_poly.pdbx_strand_id
1 'polypeptide(L)'
;MELKPLHSPTEPSVLRPIRIAPKKPLPPANMTWRCSWLLAAPHRLAFFSGAVMMATIALWWTTILLARSTNSMQVVWMMNPSTAHALLMSLGFMPLFFVGFLFTAGPKWLNVPELPTRALLPLVVLTLLGWVVCLLACIHLKNLGLQACS
;
A
#
# COMPACT_ATOMS: atom_id res chain seq x y z
N MET A 1 63.53 -29.41 -2.42
CA MET A 1 62.81 -28.15 -2.18
C MET A 1 62.58 -27.53 -3.55
N GLU A 2 61.62 -28.06 -4.29
CA GLU A 2 61.31 -27.63 -5.66
C GLU A 2 60.27 -26.51 -5.60
N LEU A 3 60.64 -25.33 -6.07
CA LEU A 3 59.77 -24.17 -6.15
C LEU A 3 58.78 -24.38 -7.29
N LYS A 4 57.50 -24.58 -6.94
CA LYS A 4 56.38 -24.57 -7.88
C LYS A 4 56.36 -23.21 -8.60
N PRO A 5 56.47 -23.15 -9.94
CA PRO A 5 56.44 -21.87 -10.64
C PRO A 5 55.04 -21.25 -10.52
N LEU A 6 54.98 -20.04 -9.99
CA LEU A 6 53.81 -19.18 -10.01
C LEU A 6 53.76 -18.43 -11.34
N HIS A 7 52.55 -18.38 -11.89
CA HIS A 7 52.08 -17.53 -12.99
C HIS A 7 52.20 -18.13 -14.41
N SER A 8 51.08 -18.71 -14.87
CA SER A 8 50.76 -18.83 -16.28
C SER A 8 50.48 -17.43 -16.86
N PRO A 9 50.88 -17.12 -18.12
CA PRO A 9 50.57 -15.84 -18.74
C PRO A 9 49.05 -15.64 -18.79
N THR A 10 48.59 -14.47 -18.36
CA THR A 10 47.21 -14.02 -18.47
C THR A 10 46.80 -14.01 -19.94
N GLU A 11 45.88 -14.89 -20.33
CA GLU A 11 45.25 -14.77 -21.64
C GLU A 11 44.56 -13.40 -21.73
N PRO A 12 44.71 -12.65 -22.83
CA PRO A 12 44.00 -11.41 -23.02
C PRO A 12 42.51 -11.72 -22.99
N SER A 13 41.81 -11.16 -22.00
CA SER A 13 40.36 -11.26 -21.87
C SER A 13 39.73 -10.65 -23.12
N VAL A 14 39.37 -11.51 -24.08
CA VAL A 14 38.63 -11.11 -25.27
C VAL A 14 37.31 -10.51 -24.80
N LEU A 15 37.19 -9.18 -24.90
CA LEU A 15 36.00 -8.43 -24.55
C LEU A 15 34.84 -8.96 -25.41
N ARG A 16 34.01 -9.82 -24.81
CA ARG A 16 32.77 -10.26 -25.45
C ARG A 16 31.89 -9.02 -25.66
N PRO A 17 31.39 -8.77 -26.88
CA PRO A 17 30.45 -7.69 -27.09
C PRO A 17 29.22 -7.96 -26.22
N ILE A 18 28.96 -7.04 -25.28
CA ILE A 18 27.77 -7.07 -24.44
C ILE A 18 26.58 -6.92 -25.39
N ARG A 19 25.81 -7.99 -25.55
CA ARG A 19 24.55 -7.94 -26.31
C ARG A 19 23.57 -7.11 -25.51
N ILE A 20 23.39 -5.85 -25.91
CA ILE A 20 22.37 -4.97 -25.33
C ILE A 20 21.01 -5.52 -25.74
N ALA A 21 20.24 -6.02 -24.77
CA ALA A 21 18.87 -6.45 -25.01
C ALA A 21 18.04 -5.28 -25.58
N PRO A 22 17.13 -5.53 -26.53
CA PRO A 22 16.33 -4.48 -27.12
C PRO A 22 15.55 -3.70 -26.05
N LYS A 23 15.63 -2.37 -26.11
CA LYS A 23 14.94 -1.47 -25.19
C LYS A 23 13.43 -1.71 -25.31
N LYS A 24 12.75 -1.98 -24.19
CA LYS A 24 11.30 -2.14 -24.13
C LYS A 24 10.63 -0.97 -24.87
N PRO A 25 9.64 -1.21 -25.75
CA PRO A 25 9.02 -0.16 -26.55
C PRO A 25 8.51 0.98 -25.65
N LEU A 26 8.74 2.22 -26.11
CA LEU A 26 8.31 3.42 -25.42
C LEU A 26 6.78 3.40 -25.25
N PRO A 27 6.25 3.79 -24.08
CA PRO A 27 4.81 3.90 -23.90
C PRO A 27 4.22 4.88 -24.92
N PRO A 28 3.02 4.61 -25.46
CA PRO A 28 2.39 5.47 -26.46
C PRO A 28 2.15 6.88 -25.91
N ALA A 29 2.39 7.89 -26.76
CA ALA A 29 2.37 9.32 -26.40
C ALA A 29 0.98 9.82 -25.93
N ASN A 30 -0.08 9.07 -26.20
CA ASN A 30 -1.46 9.34 -25.78
C ASN A 30 -1.87 8.44 -24.60
N MET A 31 -1.15 8.53 -23.48
CA MET A 31 -1.52 7.80 -22.27
C MET A 31 -2.62 8.57 -21.52
N THR A 32 -3.89 8.34 -21.90
CA THR A 32 -5.04 8.83 -21.13
C THR A 32 -5.05 8.14 -19.77
N TRP A 33 -5.17 8.91 -18.68
CA TRP A 33 -5.31 8.34 -17.34
C TRP A 33 -6.57 7.47 -17.27
N ARG A 34 -6.41 6.18 -16.95
CA ARG A 34 -7.51 5.22 -16.80
C ARG A 34 -7.37 4.47 -15.49
N CYS A 35 -8.46 4.35 -14.71
CA CYS A 35 -8.46 3.54 -13.48
C CYS A 35 -8.04 2.08 -13.72
N SER A 36 -8.25 1.56 -14.93
CA SER A 36 -7.77 0.22 -15.31
C SER A 36 -6.24 0.06 -15.21
N TRP A 37 -5.47 1.15 -15.24
CA TRP A 37 -4.01 1.12 -15.11
C TRP A 37 -3.55 0.76 -13.68
N LEU A 38 -4.41 0.95 -12.68
CA LEU A 38 -4.19 0.44 -11.32
C LEU A 38 -4.18 -1.10 -11.29
N LEU A 39 -4.94 -1.73 -12.18
CA LEU A 39 -5.02 -3.18 -12.30
C LEU A 39 -3.89 -3.78 -13.16
N ALA A 40 -3.01 -2.94 -13.73
CA ALA A 40 -1.89 -3.39 -14.56
C ALA A 40 -0.77 -4.03 -13.74
N ALA A 41 -0.68 -3.72 -12.44
CA ALA A 41 0.27 -4.37 -11.54
C ALA A 41 -0.27 -4.39 -10.10
N PRO A 42 -0.09 -5.50 -9.37
CA PRO A 42 -0.67 -5.68 -8.04
C PRO A 42 -0.16 -4.67 -7.01
N HIS A 43 1.12 -4.30 -7.07
CA HIS A 43 1.71 -3.30 -6.17
C HIS A 43 1.06 -1.91 -6.31
N ARG A 44 0.64 -1.51 -7.52
CA ARG A 44 0.02 -0.20 -7.77
C ARG A 44 -1.35 -0.11 -7.13
N LEU A 45 -2.15 -1.17 -7.28
CA LEU A 45 -3.45 -1.29 -6.65
C LEU A 45 -3.31 -1.18 -5.12
N ALA A 46 -2.37 -1.92 -4.53
CA ALA A 46 -2.15 -1.94 -3.10
C ALA A 46 -1.69 -0.59 -2.55
N PHE A 47 -0.67 0.05 -3.17
CA PHE A 47 -0.19 1.37 -2.72
C PHE A 47 -1.26 2.45 -2.87
N PHE A 48 -1.98 2.48 -4.00
CA PHE A 48 -3.05 3.44 -4.21
C PHE A 48 -4.16 3.27 -3.16
N SER A 49 -4.57 2.04 -2.89
CA SER A 49 -5.59 1.74 -1.89
C SER A 49 -5.13 2.12 -0.48
N GLY A 50 -3.85 1.85 -0.15
CA GLY A 50 -3.23 2.30 1.09
C GLY A 50 -3.24 3.82 1.22
N ALA A 51 -2.91 4.55 0.16
CA ALA A 51 -2.94 6.01 0.14
C ALA A 51 -4.37 6.58 0.30
N VAL A 52 -5.36 6.00 -0.38
CA VAL A 52 -6.78 6.37 -0.20
C VAL A 52 -7.24 6.14 1.24
N MET A 53 -6.86 5.00 1.82
CA MET A 53 -7.19 4.66 3.19
C MET A 53 -6.53 5.63 4.18
N MET A 54 -5.26 5.94 3.99
CA MET A 54 -4.52 6.92 4.80
C MET A 54 -5.15 8.31 4.71
N ALA A 55 -5.51 8.77 3.50
CA ALA A 55 -6.20 10.04 3.30
C ALA A 55 -7.57 10.07 3.99
N THR A 56 -8.33 8.97 3.91
CA THR A 56 -9.63 8.84 4.58
C THR A 56 -9.48 8.93 6.10
N ILE A 57 -8.51 8.22 6.68
CA ILE A 57 -8.21 8.29 8.11
C ILE A 57 -7.77 9.71 8.50
N ALA A 58 -6.90 10.34 7.71
CA ALA A 58 -6.43 11.70 7.97
C ALA A 58 -7.58 12.70 7.97
N LEU A 59 -8.44 12.67 6.94
CA LEU A 59 -9.64 13.51 6.86
C LEU A 59 -10.58 13.29 8.05
N TRP A 60 -10.84 12.03 8.41
CA TRP A 60 -11.66 11.70 9.57
C TRP A 60 -11.04 12.22 10.89
N TRP A 61 -9.72 12.13 11.04
CA TRP A 61 -9.04 12.66 12.23
C TRP A 61 -9.05 14.19 12.27
N THR A 62 -8.88 14.86 11.12
CA THR A 62 -8.98 16.31 11.01
C THR A 62 -10.36 16.82 11.39
N THR A 63 -11.45 16.15 10.98
CA THR A 63 -12.80 16.57 11.39
C THR A 63 -13.01 16.44 12.90
N ILE A 64 -12.45 15.40 13.53
CA ILE A 64 -12.47 15.24 15.00
C ILE A 64 -11.71 16.37 15.70
N LEU A 65 -10.50 16.71 15.22
CA LEU A 65 -9.69 17.79 15.79
C LEU A 65 -10.39 19.14 15.65
N LEU A 66 -11.02 19.41 14.51
CA LEU A 66 -11.77 20.64 14.26
C LEU A 66 -13.02 20.74 15.14
N ALA A 67 -13.74 19.63 15.33
CA ALA A 67 -14.89 19.55 16.21
C ALA A 67 -14.50 19.82 17.68
N ARG A 68 -13.32 19.38 18.10
CA ARG A 68 -12.75 19.68 19.42
C ARG A 68 -12.32 21.14 19.55
N SER A 69 -11.65 21.70 18.55
CA SER A 69 -11.14 23.09 18.63
C SER A 69 -12.26 24.13 18.67
N THR A 70 -13.40 23.83 18.04
CA THR A 70 -14.57 24.72 17.99
C THR A 70 -15.56 24.47 19.13
N ASN A 71 -15.31 23.48 19.99
CA ASN A 71 -16.24 23.00 21.02
C ASN A 71 -17.65 22.67 20.47
N SER A 72 -17.75 22.44 19.16
CA SER A 72 -19.01 22.31 18.43
C SER A 72 -19.65 20.93 18.61
N MET A 73 -18.86 19.91 18.95
CA MET A 73 -19.37 18.58 19.25
C MET A 73 -18.70 18.00 20.49
N GLN A 74 -19.51 17.62 21.49
CA GLN A 74 -19.07 16.67 22.49
C GLN A 74 -18.94 15.30 21.82
N VAL A 75 -17.71 14.95 21.43
CA VAL A 75 -17.42 13.63 20.88
C VAL A 75 -17.47 12.65 22.05
N VAL A 76 -18.63 12.01 22.25
CA VAL A 76 -18.76 10.87 23.16
C VAL A 76 -18.00 9.71 22.54
N TRP A 77 -16.94 9.28 23.20
CA TRP A 77 -16.05 8.24 22.71
C TRP A 77 -16.45 6.89 23.31
N MET A 78 -16.71 5.89 22.46
CA MET A 78 -16.89 4.50 22.91
C MET A 78 -15.58 3.83 23.36
N MET A 79 -14.44 4.34 22.89
CA MET A 79 -13.09 3.87 23.24
C MET A 79 -12.13 5.05 23.36
N ASN A 80 -11.00 4.87 24.05
CA ASN A 80 -10.00 5.93 24.16
C ASN A 80 -9.55 6.40 22.75
N PRO A 81 -9.55 7.71 22.46
CA PRO A 81 -9.13 8.25 21.16
C PRO A 81 -7.75 7.76 20.72
N SER A 82 -6.80 7.63 21.65
CA SER A 82 -5.45 7.14 21.36
C SER A 82 -5.47 5.69 20.86
N THR A 83 -6.37 4.86 21.39
CA THR A 83 -6.55 3.47 20.93
C THR A 83 -7.13 3.44 19.52
N ALA A 84 -8.15 4.26 19.23
CA ALA A 84 -8.72 4.36 17.88
C ALA A 84 -7.66 4.84 16.86
N HIS A 85 -6.86 5.83 17.23
CA HIS A 85 -5.77 6.33 16.40
C HIS A 85 -4.73 5.23 16.13
N ALA A 86 -4.24 4.57 17.18
CA ALA A 86 -3.25 3.50 17.06
C ALA A 86 -3.76 2.36 16.17
N LEU A 87 -5.02 1.95 16.35
CA LEU A 87 -5.66 0.91 15.55
C LEU A 87 -5.70 1.28 14.06
N LEU A 88 -6.10 2.51 13.72
CA LEU A 88 -6.14 2.97 12.33
C LEU A 88 -4.75 3.15 11.73
N MET A 89 -3.77 3.59 12.53
CA MET A 89 -2.38 3.74 12.06
C MET A 89 -1.70 2.39 11.83
N SER A 90 -1.98 1.39 12.65
CA SER A 90 -1.33 0.08 12.57
C SER A 90 -2.05 -0.92 11.67
N LEU A 91 -3.39 -0.93 11.67
CA LEU A 91 -4.19 -1.94 10.95
C LEU A 91 -5.01 -1.35 9.80
N GLY A 92 -5.18 -0.03 9.75
CA GLY A 92 -5.95 0.65 8.71
C GLY A 92 -5.23 0.64 7.37
N PHE A 93 -4.23 1.51 7.23
CA PHE A 93 -3.52 1.68 5.97
C PHE A 93 -2.24 0.82 5.88
N MET A 94 -1.54 0.60 7.00
CA MET A 94 -0.21 -0.04 7.01
C MET A 94 -0.19 -1.43 6.34
N PRO A 95 -1.16 -2.33 6.58
CA PRO A 95 -1.16 -3.64 5.93
C PRO A 95 -1.25 -3.55 4.39
N LEU A 96 -1.96 -2.55 3.85
CA LEU A 96 -2.05 -2.33 2.41
C LEU A 96 -0.71 -1.91 1.81
N PHE A 97 0.08 -1.10 2.52
CA PHE A 97 1.44 -0.75 2.09
C PHE A 97 2.37 -1.95 2.15
N PHE A 98 2.29 -2.78 3.19
CA PHE A 98 3.08 -4.02 3.27
C PHE A 98 2.76 -4.96 2.10
N VAL A 99 1.49 -5.12 1.75
CA VAL A 99 1.07 -5.87 0.57
C VAL A 99 1.65 -5.25 -0.71
N GLY A 100 1.65 -3.92 -0.82
CA GLY A 100 2.29 -3.21 -1.93
C GLY A 100 3.77 -3.55 -2.09
N PHE A 101 4.55 -3.45 -1.01
CA PHE A 101 5.97 -3.82 -1.00
C PHE A 101 6.21 -5.31 -1.25
N LEU A 102 5.36 -6.19 -0.72
CA LEU A 102 5.44 -7.62 -0.99
C LEU A 102 5.34 -7.91 -2.50
N PHE A 103 4.52 -7.15 -3.23
CA PHE A 103 4.36 -7.33 -4.67
C PHE A 103 5.35 -6.57 -5.54
N THR A 104 6.29 -5.79 -4.99
CA THR A 104 7.38 -5.18 -5.79
C THR A 104 8.57 -6.14 -5.98
N ALA A 105 8.85 -6.97 -4.97
CA ALA A 105 10.01 -7.88 -4.96
C ALA A 105 9.70 -9.32 -4.55
N GLY A 106 8.60 -9.59 -3.84
CA GLY A 106 8.29 -10.90 -3.27
C GLY A 106 8.25 -12.05 -4.28
N PRO A 107 7.55 -11.94 -5.42
CA PRO A 107 7.53 -13.00 -6.43
C PRO A 107 8.92 -13.33 -6.98
N LYS A 108 9.79 -12.31 -7.08
CA LYS A 108 11.17 -12.47 -7.55
C LYS A 108 12.05 -13.16 -6.51
N TRP A 109 11.90 -12.83 -5.23
CA TRP A 109 12.63 -13.50 -4.15
C TRP A 109 12.22 -14.97 -3.99
N LEU A 110 10.94 -15.27 -4.19
CA LEU A 110 10.40 -16.63 -4.09
C LEU A 110 10.53 -17.44 -5.38
N ASN A 111 10.99 -16.81 -6.48
CA ASN A 111 11.06 -17.38 -7.82
C ASN A 111 9.73 -18.03 -8.28
N VAL A 112 8.60 -17.39 -7.94
CA VAL A 112 7.24 -17.83 -8.28
C VAL A 112 6.61 -16.92 -9.33
N PRO A 113 5.66 -17.41 -10.14
CA PRO A 113 4.92 -16.57 -11.09
C PRO A 113 4.18 -15.42 -10.38
N GLU A 114 4.12 -14.27 -11.03
CA GLU A 114 3.41 -13.10 -10.50
C GLU A 114 1.91 -13.39 -10.37
N LEU A 115 1.36 -13.10 -9.20
CA LEU A 115 -0.08 -13.25 -8.93
C LEU A 115 -0.89 -12.29 -9.81
N PRO A 116 -2.01 -12.74 -10.40
CA PRO A 116 -2.87 -11.88 -11.19
C PRO A 116 -3.48 -10.80 -10.28
N THR A 117 -3.39 -9.52 -10.68
CA THR A 117 -3.92 -8.38 -9.89
C THR A 117 -5.40 -8.52 -9.54
N ARG A 118 -6.18 -9.22 -10.37
CA ARG A 118 -7.62 -9.47 -10.14
C ARG A 118 -7.87 -10.38 -8.93
N ALA A 119 -6.94 -11.27 -8.58
CA ALA A 119 -7.04 -12.09 -7.39
C ALA A 119 -6.82 -11.29 -6.09
N LEU A 120 -6.09 -10.17 -6.18
CA LEU A 120 -5.86 -9.27 -5.04
C LEU A 120 -7.03 -8.30 -4.81
N LEU A 121 -7.83 -8.03 -5.84
CA LEU A 121 -8.95 -7.10 -5.79
C LEU A 121 -9.96 -7.37 -4.67
N PRO A 122 -10.49 -8.59 -4.47
CA PRO A 122 -11.48 -8.84 -3.42
C PRO A 122 -10.91 -8.56 -2.02
N LEU A 123 -9.64 -8.91 -1.78
CA LEU A 123 -8.97 -8.64 -0.51
C LEU A 123 -8.89 -7.13 -0.24
N VAL A 124 -8.39 -6.37 -1.21
CA VAL A 124 -8.25 -4.91 -1.09
C VAL A 124 -9.61 -4.23 -0.89
N VAL A 125 -10.61 -4.63 -1.67
CA VAL A 125 -11.97 -4.08 -1.57
C VAL A 125 -12.60 -4.41 -0.22
N LEU A 126 -12.47 -5.66 0.25
CA LEU A 126 -13.02 -6.07 1.55
C LEU A 126 -12.35 -5.32 2.71
N THR A 127 -11.04 -5.11 2.66
CA THR A 127 -10.32 -4.31 3.66
C THR A 127 -10.82 -2.86 3.65
N LEU A 128 -10.89 -2.22 2.49
CA LEU A 128 -11.37 -0.83 2.39
C LEU A 128 -12.82 -0.70 2.87
N LEU A 129 -13.72 -1.58 2.42
CA LEU A 129 -15.12 -1.57 2.80
C LEU A 129 -15.29 -1.85 4.30
N GLY A 130 -14.57 -2.82 4.86
CA GLY A 130 -14.62 -3.15 6.28
C GLY A 130 -14.27 -1.94 7.15
N TRP A 131 -13.24 -1.20 6.75
CA TRP A 131 -12.85 0.03 7.46
C TRP A 131 -13.84 1.17 7.29
N VAL A 132 -14.37 1.40 6.08
CA VAL A 132 -15.41 2.41 5.84
C VAL A 132 -16.65 2.11 6.67
N VAL A 133 -17.09 0.84 6.69
CA VAL A 133 -18.22 0.40 7.52
C VAL A 133 -17.93 0.59 9.00
N CYS A 134 -16.73 0.26 9.47
CA CYS A 134 -16.33 0.49 10.87
C CYS A 134 -16.40 1.98 11.25
N LEU A 135 -15.86 2.87 10.42
CA LEU A 135 -15.91 4.32 10.65
C LEU A 135 -17.35 4.86 10.63
N LEU A 136 -18.18 4.41 9.69
CA LEU A 136 -19.59 4.78 9.61
C LEU A 136 -20.38 4.26 10.81
N ALA A 137 -20.13 3.02 11.24
CA ALA A 137 -20.75 2.43 12.42
C ALA A 137 -20.41 3.23 13.68
N CYS A 138 -19.15 3.65 13.85
CA CYS A 138 -18.73 4.52 14.95
C CYS A 138 -19.49 5.86 14.97
N ILE A 139 -19.72 6.47 13.80
CA ILE A 139 -20.49 7.72 13.68
C ILE A 139 -21.98 7.47 13.99
N HIS A 140 -22.56 6.38 13.49
CA HIS A 140 -23.98 6.08 13.67
C HIS A 140 -24.33 5.68 15.11
N LEU A 141 -23.50 4.86 15.75
CA LEU A 141 -23.64 4.48 17.17
C LEU A 141 -23.61 5.72 18.09
N LYS A 142 -22.77 6.72 17.76
CA LYS A 142 -22.77 8.00 18.47
C LYS A 142 -24.11 8.73 18.33
N ASN A 143 -24.66 8.81 17.13
CA ASN A 143 -25.94 9.50 16.89
C ASN A 143 -27.08 8.85 17.69
N LEU A 144 -27.13 7.52 17.74
CA LEU A 144 -28.11 6.78 18.56
C LEU A 144 -27.90 7.03 20.06
N GLY A 145 -26.65 7.04 20.54
CA GLY A 145 -26.34 7.33 21.93
C GLY A 145 -26.73 8.75 22.37
N LEU A 146 -26.67 9.74 21.47
CA LEU A 146 -27.15 11.09 21.74
C LEU A 146 -28.67 11.18 21.83
N GLN A 147 -29.42 10.40 21.03
CA GLN A 147 -30.89 10.37 21.07
C GLN A 147 -31.43 9.63 22.31
N ALA A 148 -30.68 8.69 22.87
CA ALA A 148 -31.10 7.94 24.07
C ALA A 148 -30.95 8.72 25.38
N CYS A 149 -30.25 9.87 25.37
CA CYS A 149 -29.95 10.67 26.56
C CYS A 149 -30.67 12.03 26.58
N SER A 150 -31.56 12.28 25.60
CA SER A 150 -32.46 13.45 25.53
C SER A 150 -33.87 13.06 25.93
#